data_AF-A0A914P117-F1
#
_entry.id   AF-A0A914P117-F1
#
_cell.length_a   1.000
_cell.length_b   1.000
_cell.length_c   1.000
_cell.angle_alpha   90.00
_cell.angle_beta   90.00
_cell.angle_gamma   90.00
#
_symmetry.space_group_name_H-M   'P 1'
#
loop_
_entity.id
_entity.type
_entity.pdbx_description
1 polymer ?
#
loop_
_entity_poly.entity_id
_entity_poly.type
_entity_poly.pdbx_seq_one_letter_code
_entity_poly.pdbx_strand_id
1 'polypeptide(L)'
;MKENGCFPAETSSLTDALDFYFQLCSLETTCESLSVMAATLANGGVCPLTEERCIDSRPCRDVLSLMYSCGMYDYSGQFSFHVGLPAKSGVSGMLFRADFIRVHGRPKRKVP
;
A
#
# COMPACT_ATOMS: atom_id res chain seq x y z
N MET A 1 17.02 -9.92 12.88
CA MET A 1 15.74 -9.38 13.44
C MET A 1 15.41 -10.00 14.79
N LYS A 2 15.40 -11.34 14.95
CA LYS A 2 15.14 -11.98 16.25
C LYS A 2 16.21 -11.68 17.30
N GLU A 3 17.48 -11.85 16.94
CA GLU A 3 18.61 -11.55 17.83
C GLU A 3 18.67 -10.07 18.24
N ASN A 4 18.17 -9.17 17.38
CA ASN A 4 18.13 -7.73 17.63
C ASN A 4 16.82 -7.28 18.32
N GLY A 5 15.98 -8.21 18.79
CA GLY A 5 14.76 -7.87 19.53
C GLY A 5 13.71 -7.09 18.73
N CYS A 6 13.65 -7.24 17.40
CA CYS A 6 12.74 -6.47 16.55
C CYS A 6 11.28 -6.97 16.55
N PHE A 7 11.00 -8.11 17.20
CA PHE A 7 9.66 -8.70 17.23
C PHE A 7 8.93 -8.35 18.53
N PRO A 8 7.59 -8.18 18.50
CA PRO A 8 6.79 -8.01 19.70
C PRO A 8 6.95 -9.19 20.68
N ALA A 9 6.84 -8.92 21.97
CA ALA A 9 6.95 -9.94 23.03
C ALA A 9 5.90 -11.06 22.91
N GLU A 10 4.77 -10.78 22.26
CA GLU A 10 3.68 -11.73 22.01
C GLU A 10 3.91 -12.67 20.80
N THR A 11 5.00 -12.48 20.04
CA THR A 11 5.34 -13.38 18.92
C THR A 11 5.84 -14.72 19.46
N SER A 12 4.96 -15.73 19.45
CA SER A 12 5.22 -17.08 19.97
C SER A 12 6.31 -17.83 19.20
N SER A 13 6.34 -17.71 17.87
CA SER A 13 7.24 -18.45 16.98
C SER A 13 7.65 -17.60 15.77
N LEU A 14 8.95 -17.58 15.46
CA LEU A 14 9.48 -16.90 14.27
C LEU A 14 9.04 -17.60 12.98
N THR A 15 8.97 -18.93 13.02
CA THR A 15 8.57 -19.74 11.86
C THR A 15 7.16 -19.37 11.43
N ASP A 16 6.24 -19.20 12.37
CA ASP A 16 4.85 -18.85 12.10
C ASP A 16 4.73 -17.47 11.42
N ALA A 17 5.55 -16.50 11.85
CA ALA A 17 5.60 -15.17 11.23
C ALA A 17 6.15 -15.22 9.79
N LEU A 18 7.16 -16.05 9.55
CA LEU A 18 7.73 -16.26 8.21
C LEU A 18 6.76 -17.02 7.30
N ASP A 19 6.12 -18.07 7.81
CA ASP A 19 5.11 -18.84 7.08
C ASP A 19 3.94 -17.93 6.67
N PHE A 20 3.47 -17.08 7.59
CA PHE A 20 2.43 -16.09 7.27
C PHE A 20 2.91 -15.08 6.21
N TYR A 21 4.15 -14.59 6.31
CA TYR A 21 4.72 -13.71 5.29
C TYR A 21 4.77 -14.37 3.91
N PHE A 22 5.20 -15.63 3.82
CA PHE A 22 5.24 -16.37 2.55
C PHE A 22 3.85 -16.60 1.97
N GLN A 23 2.85 -16.85 2.82
CA GLN A 23 1.45 -16.95 2.40
C GLN A 23 0.96 -15.63 1.79
N LEU A 24 1.24 -14.48 2.44
CA LEU A 24 0.85 -13.16 1.91
C LEU A 24 1.52 -12.84 0.57
N CYS A 25 2.79 -13.22 0.39
CA CYS A 25 3.51 -13.03 -0.87
C CYS A 25 3.03 -13.96 -2.00
N SER A 26 2.32 -15.03 -1.66
CA SER A 26 1.80 -16.02 -2.61
C SER A 26 0.33 -15.76 -2.99
N LEU A 27 -0.25 -14.63 -2.56
CA LEU A 27 -1.60 -14.25 -2.96
C LEU A 27 -1.64 -13.89 -4.45
N GLU A 28 -2.57 -14.50 -5.17
CA GLU A 28 -2.80 -14.23 -6.58
C GLU A 28 -3.82 -13.11 -6.78
N THR A 29 -3.51 -12.19 -7.68
CA THR A 29 -4.39 -11.08 -8.05
C THR A 29 -4.32 -10.82 -9.55
N THR A 30 -5.42 -10.36 -10.13
CA THR A 30 -5.48 -9.88 -11.51
C THR A 30 -5.27 -8.36 -11.58
N CYS A 31 -4.89 -7.83 -12.74
CA CYS A 31 -4.77 -6.38 -12.93
C CYS A 31 -6.07 -5.63 -12.59
N GLU A 32 -7.23 -6.23 -12.89
CA GLU A 32 -8.54 -5.65 -12.58
C GLU A 32 -8.78 -5.54 -11.08
N SER A 33 -8.61 -6.64 -10.33
CA SER A 33 -8.77 -6.63 -8.88
C SER A 33 -7.77 -5.69 -8.20
N LEU A 34 -6.52 -5.68 -8.67
CA LEU A 34 -5.49 -4.79 -8.16
C LEU A 34 -5.82 -3.31 -8.42
N SER A 35 -6.41 -2.98 -9.58
CA SER A 35 -6.84 -1.62 -9.90
C SER A 35 -7.90 -1.10 -8.92
N VAL A 36 -8.80 -1.98 -8.46
CA VAL A 36 -9.82 -1.65 -7.44
C VAL A 36 -9.16 -1.43 -6.08
N MET A 37 -8.16 -2.24 -5.72
CA MET A 37 -7.38 -2.04 -4.49
C MET A 37 -6.63 -0.69 -4.52
N ALA A 38 -6.01 -0.35 -5.64
CA ALA A 38 -5.36 0.95 -5.83
C ALA A 38 -6.36 2.11 -5.76
N ALA A 39 -7.52 1.96 -6.38
CA ALA A 39 -8.60 2.96 -6.31
C ALA A 39 -9.16 3.11 -4.89
N THR A 40 -9.19 2.04 -4.10
CA THR A 40 -9.60 2.06 -2.69
C THR A 40 -8.64 2.91 -1.85
N LEU A 41 -7.33 2.73 -2.02
CA LEU A 41 -6.33 3.56 -1.36
C LEU A 41 -6.40 5.02 -1.83
N ALA A 42 -6.55 5.22 -3.14
CA ALA A 42 -6.73 6.55 -3.71
C ALA A 42 -7.97 7.30 -3.20
N ASN A 43 -9.04 6.58 -2.86
CA ASN A 43 -10.29 7.11 -2.31
C ASN A 43 -10.26 7.26 -0.77
N GLY A 44 -9.08 7.19 -0.15
CA GLY A 44 -8.91 7.34 1.29
C GLY A 44 -9.40 6.14 2.10
N GLY A 45 -9.28 4.94 1.52
CA GLY A 45 -9.61 3.66 2.17
C GLY A 45 -11.05 3.18 1.97
N VAL A 46 -11.80 3.78 1.04
CA VAL A 46 -13.18 3.40 0.72
C VAL A 46 -13.24 2.74 -0.64
N CYS A 47 -13.76 1.52 -0.71
CA CYS A 47 -13.88 0.78 -1.96
C CYS A 47 -14.82 1.53 -2.92
N PRO A 48 -14.40 1.85 -4.15
CA PRO A 48 -15.25 2.59 -5.09
C PRO A 48 -16.41 1.77 -5.65
N LEU A 49 -16.34 0.43 -5.57
CA LEU A 49 -17.39 -0.46 -6.09
C LEU A 49 -18.47 -0.77 -5.05
N THR A 50 -18.08 -0.91 -3.78
CA THR A 50 -19.01 -1.29 -2.70
C THR A 50 -19.35 -0.13 -1.76
N GLU A 51 -18.66 1.00 -1.89
CA GLU A 51 -18.74 2.16 -0.98
C GLU A 51 -18.38 1.86 0.49
N GLU A 52 -17.88 0.66 0.77
CA GLU A 52 -17.47 0.23 2.09
C GLU A 52 -16.11 0.81 2.47
N ARG A 53 -15.96 1.20 3.75
CA ARG A 53 -14.66 1.60 4.31
C ARG A 53 -13.85 0.36 4.67
N CYS A 54 -12.90 -0.01 3.81
CA CYS A 54 -11.94 -1.08 4.08
C CYS A 54 -10.79 -0.64 4.99
N ILE A 55 -10.35 0.63 4.87
CA ILE A 55 -9.19 1.17 5.60
C ILE A 55 -9.54 2.53 6.19
N ASP A 56 -9.07 2.82 7.40
CA ASP A 56 -9.19 4.16 7.98
C ASP A 56 -8.34 5.18 7.22
N SER A 57 -8.77 6.44 7.22
CA SER A 57 -8.09 7.49 6.45
C SER A 57 -6.65 7.76 6.90
N ARG A 58 -6.31 7.50 8.17
CA ARG A 58 -4.96 7.72 8.71
C ARG A 58 -3.95 6.68 8.19
N PRO A 59 -4.14 5.36 8.41
CA PRO A 59 -3.28 4.33 7.83
C PRO A 59 -3.17 4.44 6.30
N CYS A 60 -4.28 4.78 5.63
CA CYS A 60 -4.28 4.95 4.18
C CYS A 60 -3.29 6.04 3.73
N ARG A 61 -3.25 7.18 4.43
CA ARG A 61 -2.30 8.26 4.15
C ARG A 61 -0.87 7.80 4.41
N ASP A 62 -0.63 7.13 5.54
CA ASP A 62 0.72 6.72 5.94
C ASP A 62 1.30 5.68 4.96
N VAL A 63 0.46 4.74 4.49
CA VAL A 63 0.83 3.78 3.43
C VAL A 63 1.16 4.50 2.12
N LEU A 64 0.35 5.46 1.67
CA LEU A 64 0.62 6.23 0.46
C LEU A 64 1.94 7.02 0.56
N SER A 65 2.24 7.59 1.73
CA SER A 65 3.51 8.28 1.99
C SER A 65 4.71 7.33 1.89
N LEU A 66 4.62 6.13 2.45
CA LEU A 66 5.69 5.12 2.36
C LEU A 66 5.86 4.58 0.93
N MET A 67 4.76 4.38 0.20
CA MET A 67 4.81 3.98 -1.21
C MET A 67 5.50 5.05 -2.06
N TYR A 68 5.26 6.33 -1.78
CA TYR A 68 5.91 7.43 -2.49
C TYR A 68 7.44 7.42 -2.33
N SER A 69 7.95 7.17 -1.13
CA SER A 69 9.40 7.24 -0.86
C SER A 69 10.16 5.92 -1.05
N CYS A 70 9.50 4.77 -0.86
CA CYS A 70 10.18 3.46 -0.75
C CYS A 70 9.58 2.37 -1.65
N GLY A 71 8.59 2.67 -2.47
CA GLY A 71 7.80 1.62 -3.13
C GLY A 71 8.43 0.99 -4.38
N MET A 72 9.45 1.62 -4.96
CA MET A 72 10.09 1.22 -6.22
C MET A 72 11.54 0.73 -6.03
N TYR A 73 11.86 0.14 -4.87
CA TYR A 73 13.22 -0.28 -4.51
C TYR A 73 14.23 0.88 -4.61
N ASP A 74 15.43 0.64 -5.13
CA ASP A 74 16.46 1.66 -5.34
C ASP A 74 16.03 2.76 -6.32
N TYR A 75 15.00 2.49 -7.14
CA TYR A 75 14.44 3.47 -8.08
C TYR A 75 13.44 4.45 -7.42
N SER A 76 13.09 4.29 -6.14
CA SER A 76 12.06 5.11 -5.48
C SER A 76 12.38 6.61 -5.49
N GLY A 77 13.64 7.00 -5.31
CA GLY A 77 14.05 8.40 -5.38
C GLY A 77 13.90 9.01 -6.78
N GLN A 78 14.28 8.26 -7.81
CA GLN A 78 14.13 8.69 -9.21
C GLN A 78 12.66 8.72 -9.63
N PHE A 79 11.88 7.73 -9.21
CA PHE A 79 10.46 7.63 -9.52
C PHE A 79 9.66 8.78 -8.88
N SER A 80 9.93 9.09 -7.61
CA SER A 80 9.27 10.23 -6.94
C SER A 80 9.62 11.57 -7.59
N PHE A 81 10.85 11.74 -8.08
CA PHE A 81 11.26 12.96 -8.78
C PHE A 81 10.63 13.10 -10.18
N HIS A 82 10.62 12.02 -10.97
CA HIS A 82 10.16 12.07 -12.37
C HIS A 82 8.65 11.88 -12.52
N VAL A 83 8.04 11.02 -11.70
CA VAL A 83 6.62 10.64 -11.81
C VAL A 83 5.78 11.30 -10.71
N GLY A 84 6.29 11.35 -9.48
CA GLY A 84 5.61 12.04 -8.39
C GLY A 84 4.33 11.38 -7.88
N LEU A 85 4.16 10.07 -8.08
CA LEU A 85 2.97 9.33 -7.63
C LEU A 85 3.33 8.21 -6.64
N PRO A 86 2.48 7.90 -5.65
CA PRO A 86 2.63 6.70 -4.83
C PRO A 86 2.54 5.42 -5.68
N ALA A 87 3.61 4.63 -5.69
CA ALA A 87 3.66 3.37 -6.42
C ALA A 87 4.37 2.27 -5.62
N LYS A 88 4.09 1.00 -5.93
CA LYS A 88 4.78 -0.17 -5.41
C LYS A 88 5.03 -1.15 -6.54
N SER A 89 6.28 -1.60 -6.71
CA SER A 89 6.62 -2.68 -7.64
C SER A 89 6.71 -4.05 -6.96
N GLY A 90 6.48 -5.12 -7.70
CA GLY A 90 6.65 -6.50 -7.25
C GLY A 90 7.59 -7.29 -8.16
N VAL A 91 8.23 -8.34 -7.62
CA VAL A 91 9.11 -9.24 -8.39
C VAL A 91 8.36 -9.96 -9.51
N SER A 92 7.05 -10.12 -9.39
CA SER A 92 6.15 -10.66 -10.42
C SER A 92 6.03 -9.75 -11.67
N GLY A 93 6.65 -8.56 -11.67
CA GLY A 93 6.53 -7.56 -12.74
C GLY A 93 5.33 -6.61 -12.58
N MET A 94 4.57 -6.76 -11.49
CA MET A 94 3.43 -5.91 -11.18
C MET A 94 3.85 -4.51 -10.74
N LEU A 95 3.12 -3.49 -11.21
CA LEU A 95 3.26 -2.11 -10.77
C LEU A 95 1.92 -1.59 -10.24
N PHE A 96 1.84 -1.43 -8.92
CA PHE A 96 0.69 -0.91 -8.22
C PHE A 96 0.85 0.61 -8.07
N ARG A 97 -0.10 1.42 -8.54
CA ARG A 97 -0.04 2.89 -8.42
C ARG A 97 -1.37 3.43 -7.94
N ALA A 98 -1.34 4.29 -6.93
CA ALA A 98 -2.51 4.99 -6.44
C ALA A 98 -2.37 6.49 -6.75
N ASP A 99 -3.20 6.99 -7.65
CA ASP A 99 -3.35 8.43 -7.88
C ASP A 99 -4.58 8.90 -7.12
N PHE A 100 -4.44 9.95 -6.31
CA PHE A 100 -5.52 10.44 -5.46
C PHE A 100 -6.74 10.76 -6.33
N ILE A 101 -7.79 9.95 -6.20
CA ILE A 101 -8.99 10.15 -7.00
C ILE A 101 -9.57 11.48 -6.55
N ARG A 102 -9.55 12.45 -7.45
CA ARG A 102 -10.29 13.69 -7.29
C ARG A 102 -11.77 13.36 -7.47
N VAL A 103 -12.39 12.84 -6.42
CA VAL A 103 -13.84 12.63 -6.39
C VAL A 103 -14.48 14.01 -6.54
N HIS A 104 -15.01 14.30 -7.72
CA HIS A 104 -15.85 15.48 -7.95
C HIS A 104 -17.02 15.41 -6.95
N GLY A 105 -17.00 16.29 -5.94
CA GLY A 105 -18.03 16.36 -4.91
C GLY A 105 -17.56 16.23 -3.46
N ARG A 106 -16.33 15.76 -3.17
CA ARG A 106 -15.77 15.82 -1.80
C ARG A 106 -15.07 17.17 -1.57
N PRO A 107 -15.34 17.87 -0.45
CA PRO A 107 -14.67 19.13 -0.13
C PRO A 107 -13.16 18.89 -0.10
N LYS A 108 -12.39 19.80 -0.73
CA LYS A 108 -10.93 19.78 -0.73
C LYS A 108 -10.46 19.60 0.72
N ARG A 109 -9.95 18.42 1.08
CA ARG A 109 -9.27 18.27 2.36
C ARG A 109 -7.98 19.07 2.22
N LYS A 110 -7.96 20.26 2.84
CA LYS A 110 -6.75 21.08 2.95
C LYS A 110 -5.69 20.19 3.58
N VAL A 111 -4.69 19.82 2.80
CA VAL A 111 -3.43 19.34 3.36
C VAL A 111 -2.83 20.55 4.10
N PRO A 112 -2.48 20.43 5.39
CA PRO A 112 -1.80 21.52 6.10
C PRO A 112 -0.47 21.89 5.43
#